data_AF-A0A6P7FT92-F1
#
_entry.id   AF-A0A6P7FT92-F1
#
_cell.length_a   1.000
_cell.length_b   1.000
_cell.length_c   1.000
_cell.angle_alpha   90.00
_cell.angle_beta   90.00
_cell.angle_gamma   90.00
#
_symmetry.space_group_name_H-M   'P 1'
#
loop_
_entity.id
_entity.type
_entity.pdbx_description
1 polymer ?
#
loop_
_entity_poly.entity_id
_entity_poly.type
_entity_poly.pdbx_seq_one_letter_code
_entity_poly.pdbx_strand_id
1 'polypeptide(L)'
;MTDASTSANTSALVDRISVRIPPFWPNDPEIWFLQVENQFTLANITSDATKFNYIVANLDTAYILEVRDIIVSPPAPERHNGTRQYFKAKRLLEHEELSDRRPSQFLRHLHSLAGTTVPDNIVRSLWLGRLPSSTQAILAIQAKASLDAVAELADTISEAIAPRAQISEASNTLESTIDKLTAELADMQI
;
A
#
# COMPACT_ATOMS: atom_id res chain seq x y z
N MET A 1 40.00 65.68 17.88
CA MET A 1 39.11 65.14 16.83
C MET A 1 39.10 63.64 16.98
N THR A 2 38.19 63.19 17.84
CA THR A 2 37.81 61.79 18.08
C THR A 2 36.62 61.51 17.19
N ASP A 3 36.69 60.48 16.35
CA ASP A 3 35.53 59.67 15.95
C ASP A 3 36.03 58.37 15.32
N ALA A 4 36.12 57.34 16.15
CA ALA A 4 36.19 55.95 15.73
C ALA A 4 34.82 55.34 16.02
N SER A 5 33.94 55.36 15.02
CA SER A 5 32.63 54.71 15.11
C SER A 5 32.83 53.20 15.06
N THR A 6 32.91 52.59 16.24
CA THR A 6 32.88 51.14 16.45
C THR A 6 31.58 50.57 15.90
N SER A 7 31.75 49.65 14.95
CA SER A 7 30.72 48.78 14.39
C SER A 7 29.98 48.03 15.51
N ALA A 8 28.73 48.39 15.75
CA ALA A 8 27.78 47.54 16.43
C ALA A 8 27.22 46.55 15.41
N ASN A 9 27.93 45.44 15.20
CA ASN A 9 27.35 44.23 14.64
C ASN A 9 26.32 43.71 15.64
N THR A 10 25.09 44.23 15.56
CA THR A 10 23.92 43.61 16.16
C THR A 10 23.70 42.30 15.44
N SER A 11 24.42 41.26 15.87
CA SER A 11 24.07 39.88 15.57
C SER A 11 22.65 39.70 16.07
N ALA A 12 21.68 39.79 15.16
CA ALA A 12 20.31 39.43 15.44
C ALA A 12 20.36 38.01 16.01
N LEU A 13 20.13 37.91 17.32
CA LEU A 13 19.72 36.67 17.95
C LEU A 13 18.39 36.31 17.30
N VAL A 14 18.47 35.67 16.13
CA VAL A 14 17.37 34.92 15.56
C VAL A 14 17.12 33.85 16.60
N ASP A 15 16.12 34.08 17.44
CA ASP A 15 15.62 33.09 18.37
C ASP A 15 15.33 31.85 17.52
N ARG A 16 16.20 30.84 17.65
CA ARG A 16 16.15 29.67 16.78
C ARG A 16 14.84 28.98 17.11
N ILE A 17 13.84 29.15 16.25
CA ILE A 17 12.55 28.50 16.40
C ILE A 17 12.83 27.00 16.58
N SER A 18 12.52 26.50 17.77
CA SER A 18 12.69 25.08 18.07
C SER A 18 11.80 24.29 17.12
N VAL A 19 12.39 23.41 16.31
CA VAL A 19 11.63 22.50 15.44
C VAL A 19 10.79 21.58 16.32
N ARG A 20 9.47 21.66 16.18
CA ARG A 20 8.51 20.84 16.95
C ARG A 20 7.78 19.94 15.97
N ILE A 21 8.30 18.73 15.80
CA ILE A 21 7.69 17.74 14.91
C ILE A 21 6.62 16.97 15.72
N PRO A 22 5.38 16.86 15.20
CA PRO A 22 4.36 16.03 15.84
C PRO A 22 4.69 14.53 15.66
N PRO A 23 4.10 13.66 16.51
CA PRO A 23 4.15 12.21 16.29
C PRO A 23 3.72 11.82 14.88
N PHE A 24 4.30 10.76 14.32
CA PHE A 24 3.98 10.29 12.97
C PHE A 24 2.50 9.88 12.82
N TRP A 25 1.88 10.23 11.68
CA TRP A 25 0.49 9.91 11.38
C TRP A 25 0.39 8.85 10.29
N PRO A 26 0.34 7.55 10.63
CA PRO A 26 0.33 6.49 9.64
C PRO A 26 -0.91 6.48 8.74
N ASN A 27 -2.05 6.99 9.24
CA ASN A 27 -3.30 7.08 8.46
C ASN A 27 -3.28 8.23 7.44
N ASP A 28 -2.44 9.25 7.65
CA ASP A 28 -2.27 10.36 6.71
C ASP A 28 -0.82 10.89 6.72
N PRO A 29 0.13 10.11 6.17
CA PRO A 29 1.53 10.50 6.15
C PRO A 29 1.76 11.74 5.29
N GLU A 30 0.95 11.97 4.25
CA GLU A 30 1.11 13.11 3.35
C GLU A 30 0.91 14.44 4.06
N ILE A 31 -0.15 14.55 4.87
CA ILE A 31 -0.38 15.75 5.68
C ILE A 31 0.72 15.91 6.75
N TRP A 32 1.16 14.81 7.37
CA TRP A 32 2.26 14.86 8.34
C TRP A 32 3.56 15.41 7.71
N PHE A 33 3.97 14.89 6.55
CA PHE A 33 5.15 15.39 5.84
C PHE A 33 5.02 16.88 5.48
N LEU A 34 3.85 17.32 5.03
CA LEU A 34 3.61 18.74 4.74
C LEU A 34 3.77 19.61 5.99
N GLN A 35 3.26 19.16 7.14
CA GLN A 35 3.43 19.86 8.41
C GLN A 35 4.89 19.94 8.85
N VAL A 36 5.65 18.85 8.67
CA VAL A 36 7.09 18.80 8.97
C VAL A 36 7.88 19.75 8.05
N GLU A 37 7.58 19.79 6.76
CA GLU A 37 8.21 20.74 5.82
C GLU A 37 7.94 22.21 6.18
N ASN A 38 6.73 22.51 6.65
CA ASN A 38 6.42 23.84 7.18
C ASN A 38 7.26 24.17 8.42
N GLN A 39 7.49 23.21 9.33
CA GLN A 39 8.38 23.42 10.48
C GLN A 39 9.82 23.69 10.06
N PHE A 40 10.34 22.95 9.06
CA PHE A 40 11.68 23.21 8.52
C PHE A 40 11.79 24.59 7.89
N THR A 41 10.75 25.01 7.17
CA THR A 41 10.70 26.34 6.53
C THR A 41 10.71 27.45 7.58
N LEU A 42 9.89 27.34 8.63
CA LEU A 42 9.85 28.30 9.73
C LEU A 42 11.20 28.38 10.48
N ALA A 43 11.87 27.24 10.65
CA ALA A 43 13.18 27.16 11.31
C ALA A 43 14.38 27.46 10.37
N ASN A 44 14.15 27.84 9.11
CA ASN A 44 15.18 28.05 8.08
C ASN A 44 16.12 26.84 7.88
N ILE A 45 15.59 25.61 7.97
CA ILE A 45 16.34 24.38 7.72
C ILE A 45 16.25 24.03 6.24
N THR A 46 17.38 24.18 5.54
CA THR A 46 17.51 23.89 4.10
C THR A 46 18.31 22.62 3.80
N SER A 47 19.09 22.13 4.77
CA SER A 47 19.92 20.94 4.61
C SER A 47 19.06 19.67 4.55
N ASP A 48 19.06 18.99 3.39
CA ASP A 48 18.39 17.70 3.19
C ASP A 48 18.79 16.65 4.24
N ALA A 49 20.08 16.57 4.59
CA ALA A 49 20.56 15.67 5.64
C ALA A 49 19.97 16.00 7.02
N THR A 50 19.80 17.29 7.33
CA THR A 50 19.17 17.72 8.58
C THR A 50 17.68 17.37 8.59
N LYS A 51 16.96 17.65 7.50
CA LYS A 51 15.55 17.28 7.34
C LYS A 51 15.35 15.78 7.49
N PHE A 52 16.20 14.99 6.84
CA PHE A 52 16.19 13.54 6.89
C PHE A 52 16.36 13.01 8.32
N ASN A 53 17.36 13.52 9.06
CA ASN A 53 17.58 13.13 10.46
C ASN A 53 16.37 13.43 11.34
N TYR A 54 15.72 14.58 11.14
CA TYR A 54 14.49 14.94 11.86
C TYR A 54 13.35 13.98 11.55
N ILE A 55 13.16 13.59 10.28
CA ILE A 55 12.13 12.62 9.90
C ILE A 55 12.39 11.28 10.57
N VAL A 56 13.60 10.72 10.43
CA VAL A 56 13.95 9.41 11.03
C VAL A 56 13.81 9.42 12.54
N ALA A 57 14.17 10.52 13.22
CA ALA A 57 14.04 10.66 14.67
C ALA A 57 12.58 10.71 15.16
N ASN A 58 11.61 10.97 14.28
CA ASN A 58 10.19 11.08 14.62
C ASN A 58 9.34 9.93 14.04
N LEU A 59 9.97 8.93 13.42
CA LEU A 59 9.29 7.69 13.02
C LEU A 59 9.38 6.65 14.14
N ASP A 60 8.28 5.95 14.40
CA ASP A 60 8.31 4.80 15.31
C ASP A 60 9.12 3.64 14.72
N THR A 61 9.63 2.77 15.60
CA THR A 61 10.48 1.63 15.21
C THR A 61 9.85 0.74 14.15
N ALA A 62 8.53 0.54 14.19
CA ALA A 62 7.82 -0.26 13.18
C ALA A 62 7.99 0.33 11.76
N TYR A 63 7.86 1.65 11.63
CA TYR A 63 7.99 2.36 10.35
C TYR A 63 9.44 2.52 9.92
N ILE A 64 10.39 2.65 10.86
CA ILE A 64 11.83 2.63 10.56
C ILE A 64 12.22 1.31 9.89
N LEU A 65 11.69 0.18 10.37
CA LEU A 65 11.97 -1.13 9.78
C LEU A 65 11.39 -1.27 8.36
N GLU A 66 10.23 -0.64 8.10
CA GLU A 66 9.60 -0.62 6.78
C GLU A 66 10.41 0.14 5.72
N VAL A 67 11.08 1.24 6.10
CA VAL A 67 11.92 2.06 5.22
C VAL A 67 13.42 1.88 5.47
N ARG A 68 13.83 0.74 6.04
CA ARG A 68 15.21 0.49 6.47
C ARG A 68 16.21 0.67 5.32
N ASP A 69 15.89 0.16 4.15
CA ASP A 69 16.71 0.28 2.94
C ASP A 69 16.89 1.74 2.51
N ILE A 70 15.82 2.54 2.56
CA ILE A 70 15.85 3.98 2.31
C ILE A 70 16.69 4.71 3.38
N ILE A 71 16.70 4.22 4.62
CA ILE A 71 17.51 4.80 5.70
C ILE A 71 18.99 4.44 5.57
N VAL A 72 19.30 3.17 5.31
CA VAL A 72 20.67 2.65 5.23
C VAL A 72 21.35 3.08 3.93
N SER A 73 20.59 3.18 2.83
CA SER A 73 21.07 3.60 1.52
C SER A 73 20.13 4.64 0.92
N PRO A 74 20.17 5.89 1.41
CA PRO A 74 19.27 6.94 0.95
C PRO A 74 19.42 7.24 -0.54
N PRO A 75 18.32 7.28 -1.32
CA PRO A 75 18.38 7.68 -2.70
C PRO A 75 18.88 9.14 -2.79
N ALA A 76 19.80 9.40 -3.71
CA ALA A 76 20.31 10.73 -3.99
C ALA A 76 19.78 11.21 -5.35
N PRO A 77 19.40 12.49 -5.51
CA PRO A 77 19.26 13.56 -4.50
C PRO A 77 17.92 13.49 -3.73
N GLU A 78 17.82 14.24 -2.61
CA GLU A 78 16.63 14.36 -1.73
C GLU A 78 16.29 13.14 -0.87
N ARG A 79 17.13 12.85 0.13
CA ARG A 79 16.99 11.67 1.01
C ARG A 79 15.65 11.64 1.74
N HIS A 80 15.15 12.80 2.18
CA HIS A 80 13.86 12.90 2.85
C HIS A 80 12.69 12.55 1.92
N ASN A 81 12.81 12.85 0.63
CA ASN A 81 11.79 12.58 -0.37
C ASN A 81 11.58 11.07 -0.53
N GLY A 82 12.64 10.25 -0.44
CA GLY A 82 12.51 8.78 -0.51
C GLY A 82 11.51 8.21 0.50
N THR A 83 11.59 8.62 1.78
CA THR A 83 10.63 8.19 2.81
C THR A 83 9.21 8.70 2.54
N ARG A 84 9.08 9.95 2.06
CA ARG A 84 7.78 10.52 1.67
C ARG A 84 7.12 9.74 0.53
N GLN A 85 7.90 9.40 -0.51
CA GLN A 85 7.40 8.64 -1.65
C GLN A 85 7.00 7.22 -1.24
N TYR A 86 7.76 6.58 -0.35
CA TYR A 86 7.40 5.27 0.20
C TYR A 86 6.02 5.29 0.85
N PHE A 87 5.81 6.20 1.81
CA PHE A 87 4.52 6.25 2.53
C PHE A 87 3.37 6.67 1.63
N LYS A 88 3.63 7.53 0.63
CA LYS A 88 2.64 7.88 -0.39
C LYS A 88 2.25 6.66 -1.23
N ALA A 89 3.23 5.92 -1.74
CA ALA A 89 2.99 4.72 -2.54
C ALA A 89 2.28 3.64 -1.71
N LYS A 90 2.72 3.37 -0.47
CA LYS A 90 2.06 2.44 0.44
C LYS A 90 0.59 2.82 0.66
N ARG A 91 0.29 4.09 0.93
CA ARG A 91 -1.09 4.56 1.09
C ARG A 91 -1.93 4.34 -0.17
N LEU A 92 -1.39 4.64 -1.35
CA LEU A 92 -2.10 4.37 -2.61
C LEU A 92 -2.42 2.89 -2.77
N LEU A 93 -1.47 2.00 -2.47
CA LEU A 93 -1.66 0.55 -2.52
C LEU A 93 -2.69 0.06 -1.49
N GLU A 94 -2.73 0.66 -0.29
CA GLU A 94 -3.71 0.32 0.75
C GLU A 94 -5.15 0.66 0.35
N HIS A 95 -5.36 1.71 -0.45
CA HIS A 95 -6.70 2.13 -0.89
C HIS A 95 -7.12 1.46 -2.22
N GLU A 96 -6.23 0.70 -2.86
CA GLU A 96 -6.57 -0.01 -4.09
C GLU A 96 -7.42 -1.25 -3.78
N GLU A 97 -8.50 -1.41 -4.55
CA GLU A 97 -9.40 -2.54 -4.44
C GLU A 97 -9.07 -3.63 -5.46
N LEU A 98 -9.18 -4.90 -5.05
CA LEU A 98 -9.00 -6.05 -5.93
C LEU A 98 -9.95 -5.98 -7.15
N SER A 99 -11.17 -5.45 -6.96
CA SER A 99 -12.24 -5.39 -7.97
C SER A 99 -12.47 -6.74 -8.68
N ASP A 100 -13.16 -6.76 -9.82
CA ASP A 100 -13.39 -7.97 -10.64
C ASP A 100 -12.14 -8.43 -11.43
N ARG A 101 -10.94 -8.14 -10.89
CA ARG A 101 -9.66 -8.49 -11.52
C ARG A 101 -9.16 -9.83 -11.01
N ARG A 102 -8.43 -10.53 -11.88
CA ARG A 102 -7.69 -11.73 -11.48
C ARG A 102 -6.61 -11.36 -10.44
N PRO A 103 -6.40 -12.18 -9.39
CA PRO A 103 -5.32 -11.99 -8.42
C PRO A 103 -3.94 -11.67 -9.04
N SER A 104 -3.55 -12.33 -10.13
CA SER A 104 -2.28 -12.06 -10.83
C SER A 104 -2.22 -10.70 -11.49
N GLN A 105 -3.33 -10.26 -12.10
CA GLN A 105 -3.43 -8.94 -12.72
C GLN A 105 -3.38 -7.84 -11.66
N PHE A 106 -4.04 -8.06 -10.53
CA PHE A 106 -3.99 -7.15 -9.39
C PHE A 106 -2.58 -7.03 -8.81
N LEU A 107 -1.86 -8.14 -8.67
CA LEU A 107 -0.47 -8.13 -8.22
C LEU A 107 0.42 -7.29 -9.14
N ARG A 108 0.32 -7.48 -10.46
CA ARG A 108 1.09 -6.70 -11.45
C ARG A 108 0.77 -5.21 -11.38
N HIS A 109 -0.51 -4.88 -11.17
CA HIS A 109 -0.96 -3.51 -10.97
C HIS A 109 -0.36 -2.89 -9.70
N LEU A 110 -0.37 -3.61 -8.57
CA LEU A 110 0.26 -3.17 -7.33
C LEU A 110 1.77 -2.94 -7.51
N HIS A 111 2.48 -3.82 -8.22
CA HIS A 111 3.90 -3.61 -8.53
C HIS A 111 4.14 -2.36 -9.39
N SER A 112 3.27 -2.10 -10.38
CA SER A 112 3.34 -0.90 -11.22
C SER A 112 3.17 0.38 -10.41
N LEU A 113 2.23 0.38 -9.45
CA LEU A 113 1.98 1.49 -8.52
C LEU A 113 3.11 1.67 -7.49
N ALA A 114 3.64 0.57 -6.97
CA ALA A 114 4.73 0.54 -5.99
C ALA A 114 6.05 1.09 -6.57
N GLY A 115 6.32 0.75 -7.84
CA GLY A 115 7.61 1.02 -8.48
C GLY A 115 8.77 0.40 -7.71
N THR A 116 9.93 1.07 -7.72
CA THR A 116 11.12 0.66 -6.94
C THR A 116 11.13 1.24 -5.51
N THR A 117 10.05 1.91 -5.10
CA THR A 117 10.02 2.65 -3.83
C THR A 117 9.55 1.77 -2.68
N VAL A 118 8.61 0.86 -2.94
CA VAL A 118 8.02 -0.03 -1.92
C VAL A 118 8.59 -1.44 -2.08
N PRO A 119 9.14 -2.04 -1.01
CA PRO A 119 9.66 -3.41 -1.06
C PRO A 119 8.59 -4.47 -1.36
N ASP A 120 8.99 -5.53 -2.08
CA ASP A 120 8.12 -6.63 -2.50
C ASP A 120 7.40 -7.33 -1.35
N ASN A 121 7.97 -7.39 -0.15
CA ASN A 121 7.31 -8.00 1.01
C ASN A 121 6.07 -7.21 1.45
N ILE A 122 6.10 -5.88 1.31
CA ILE A 122 4.95 -5.02 1.61
C ILE A 122 3.87 -5.22 0.54
N VAL A 123 4.26 -5.19 -0.74
CA VAL A 123 3.36 -5.48 -1.88
C VAL A 123 2.70 -6.85 -1.71
N ARG A 124 3.47 -7.89 -1.36
CA ARG A 124 2.96 -9.24 -1.07
C ARG A 124 1.95 -9.24 0.07
N SER A 125 2.25 -8.56 1.18
CA SER A 125 1.37 -8.53 2.36
C SER A 125 0.03 -7.85 2.05
N LEU A 126 0.06 -6.72 1.33
CA LEU A 126 -1.13 -5.99 0.88
C LEU A 126 -1.95 -6.83 -0.10
N TRP A 127 -1.28 -7.43 -1.09
CA TRP A 127 -1.91 -8.31 -2.07
C TRP A 127 -2.64 -9.48 -1.39
N LEU A 128 -1.95 -10.22 -0.51
CA LEU A 128 -2.55 -11.35 0.23
C LEU A 128 -3.74 -10.90 1.09
N GLY A 129 -3.61 -9.79 1.81
CA GLY A 129 -4.67 -9.25 2.67
C GLY A 129 -5.93 -8.80 1.93
N ARG A 130 -5.87 -8.62 0.60
CA ARG A 130 -6.99 -8.23 -0.26
C ARG A 130 -7.69 -9.42 -0.92
N LEU A 131 -7.09 -10.62 -0.89
CA LEU A 131 -7.72 -11.82 -1.45
C LEU A 131 -8.83 -12.34 -0.53
N PRO A 132 -9.83 -13.07 -1.07
CA PRO A 132 -10.82 -13.77 -0.25
C PRO A 132 -10.16 -14.73 0.74
N SER A 133 -10.77 -14.90 1.94
CA SER A 133 -10.22 -15.75 3.00
C SER A 133 -9.99 -17.21 2.56
N SER A 134 -10.83 -17.72 1.67
CA SER A 134 -10.67 -19.06 1.07
C SER A 134 -9.37 -19.18 0.26
N THR A 135 -9.08 -18.17 -0.57
CA THR A 135 -7.83 -18.10 -1.34
C THR A 135 -6.63 -17.93 -0.40
N GLN A 136 -6.71 -17.04 0.60
CA GLN A 136 -5.63 -16.84 1.58
C GLN A 136 -5.25 -18.14 2.31
N ALA A 137 -6.24 -18.92 2.76
CA ALA A 137 -6.02 -20.16 3.50
C ALA A 137 -5.25 -21.20 2.67
N ILE A 138 -5.55 -21.30 1.37
CA ILE A 138 -4.87 -22.23 0.45
C ILE A 138 -3.45 -21.73 0.16
N LEU A 139 -3.28 -20.43 -0.06
CA LEU A 139 -1.97 -19.83 -0.33
C LEU A 139 -1.02 -19.85 0.88
N ALA A 140 -1.55 -19.86 2.11
CA ALA A 140 -0.74 -19.95 3.34
C ALA A 140 0.15 -21.21 3.37
N ILE A 141 -0.26 -22.28 2.68
CA ILE A 141 0.49 -23.54 2.57
C ILE A 141 1.72 -23.38 1.63
N GLN A 142 1.69 -22.37 0.76
CA GLN A 142 2.72 -22.08 -0.26
C GLN A 142 3.70 -20.98 0.15
N ALA A 143 3.98 -20.82 1.46
CA ALA A 143 4.81 -19.72 1.99
C ALA A 143 6.24 -19.61 1.42
N LYS A 144 6.75 -20.66 0.74
CA LYS A 144 8.09 -20.69 0.12
C LYS A 144 8.09 -20.44 -1.40
N ALA A 145 6.93 -20.38 -2.04
CA ALA A 145 6.83 -20.18 -3.48
C ALA A 145 7.12 -18.72 -3.88
N SER A 146 7.56 -18.51 -5.12
CA SER A 146 7.74 -17.16 -5.66
C SER A 146 6.39 -16.42 -5.74
N LEU A 147 6.42 -15.09 -5.64
CA LEU A 147 5.20 -14.28 -5.65
C LEU A 147 4.40 -14.48 -6.95
N ASP A 148 5.10 -14.61 -8.09
CA ASP A 148 4.48 -14.92 -9.38
C ASP A 148 3.78 -16.28 -9.38
N ALA A 149 4.41 -17.33 -8.84
CA ALA A 149 3.80 -18.66 -8.78
C ALA A 149 2.57 -18.69 -7.85
N VAL A 150 2.62 -17.94 -6.74
CA VAL A 150 1.49 -17.78 -5.81
C VAL A 150 0.33 -17.03 -6.49
N ALA A 151 0.63 -16.05 -7.34
CA ALA A 151 -0.38 -15.31 -8.10
C ALA A 151 -1.08 -16.17 -9.16
N GLU A 152 -0.34 -16.98 -9.92
CA GLU A 152 -0.93 -17.92 -10.90
C GLU A 152 -1.80 -18.98 -10.20
N LEU A 153 -1.38 -19.44 -9.02
CA LEU A 153 -2.20 -20.35 -8.21
C LEU A 153 -3.48 -19.66 -7.69
N ALA A 154 -3.38 -18.39 -7.28
CA ALA A 154 -4.52 -17.61 -6.85
C ALA A 154 -5.56 -17.43 -7.96
N ASP A 155 -5.12 -17.24 -9.21
CA ASP A 155 -6.01 -17.21 -10.37
C ASP A 155 -6.77 -18.53 -10.55
N THR A 156 -6.06 -19.66 -10.45
CA THR A 156 -6.65 -21.00 -10.55
C THR A 156 -7.69 -21.23 -9.45
N ILE A 157 -7.40 -20.79 -8.22
CA ILE A 157 -8.33 -20.88 -7.10
C ILE A 157 -9.57 -20.02 -7.35
N SER A 158 -9.39 -18.78 -7.81
CA SER A 158 -10.51 -17.88 -8.11
C SER A 158 -11.41 -18.43 -9.21
N GLU A 159 -10.85 -19.06 -10.26
CA GLU A 159 -11.63 -19.74 -11.30
C GLU A 159 -12.38 -20.97 -10.77
N ALA A 160 -11.77 -21.73 -9.84
CA ALA A 160 -12.37 -22.93 -9.26
C ALA A 160 -13.47 -22.61 -8.24
N ILE A 161 -13.37 -21.49 -7.53
CA ILE A 161 -14.32 -21.04 -6.49
C ILE A 161 -15.44 -20.20 -7.10
N ALA A 162 -15.23 -19.57 -8.28
CA ALA A 162 -16.28 -18.85 -8.98
C ALA A 162 -17.50 -19.77 -9.18
N PRO A 163 -18.73 -19.31 -8.87
CA PRO A 163 -19.91 -20.13 -9.03
C PRO A 163 -20.01 -20.56 -10.50
N ARG A 164 -19.79 -21.84 -10.77
CA ARG A 164 -20.06 -22.45 -12.07
C ARG A 164 -21.54 -22.23 -12.37
N ALA A 165 -21.85 -21.23 -13.19
CA ALA A 165 -23.19 -20.93 -13.67
C ALA A 165 -23.83 -22.10 -14.46
N GLN A 166 -23.09 -23.18 -14.74
CA GLN A 166 -23.51 -24.32 -15.55
C GLN A 166 -24.42 -25.34 -14.82
N ILE A 167 -24.70 -25.19 -13.52
CA ILE A 167 -25.58 -26.14 -12.81
C ILE A 167 -27.07 -25.74 -12.93
N SER A 168 -27.38 -24.48 -13.27
CA SER A 168 -28.78 -24.01 -13.39
C SER A 168 -29.48 -24.57 -14.64
N GLU A 169 -28.79 -24.64 -15.79
CA GLU A 169 -29.41 -25.11 -17.04
C GLU A 169 -29.73 -26.62 -17.01
N ALA A 170 -28.88 -27.44 -16.41
CA ALA A 170 -29.12 -28.88 -16.27
C ALA A 170 -30.27 -29.18 -15.30
N SER A 171 -30.45 -28.38 -14.25
CA SER A 171 -31.54 -28.54 -13.28
C SER A 171 -32.89 -28.16 -13.89
N ASN A 172 -32.95 -27.02 -14.61
CA ASN A 172 -34.18 -26.56 -15.26
C ASN A 172 -34.62 -27.50 -16.39
N THR A 173 -33.67 -28.08 -17.14
CA THR A 173 -33.98 -29.04 -18.20
C THR A 173 -34.46 -30.38 -17.63
N LEU A 174 -33.89 -30.84 -16.52
CA LEU A 174 -34.35 -32.04 -15.83
C LEU A 174 -35.75 -31.87 -15.21
N GLU A 175 -36.03 -30.73 -14.57
CA GLU A 175 -37.36 -30.43 -14.03
C GLU A 175 -38.42 -30.36 -15.14
N SER A 176 -38.11 -29.68 -16.26
CA SER A 176 -39.04 -29.62 -17.40
C SER A 176 -39.34 -30.97 -18.04
N THR A 177 -38.37 -31.90 -18.05
CA THR A 177 -38.57 -33.25 -18.58
C THR A 177 -39.32 -34.15 -17.62
N ILE A 178 -39.11 -33.99 -16.31
CA ILE A 178 -39.90 -34.68 -15.28
C ILE A 178 -41.37 -34.23 -15.35
N ASP A 179 -41.64 -32.91 -15.42
CA ASP A 179 -43.00 -32.37 -15.51
C ASP A 179 -43.72 -32.81 -16.79
N LYS A 180 -42.99 -32.93 -17.90
CA LYS A 180 -43.56 -33.41 -19.16
C LYS A 180 -43.92 -34.90 -19.09
N LEU A 181 -43.06 -35.73 -18.48
CA LEU A 181 -43.31 -37.17 -18.33
C LEU A 181 -44.42 -37.48 -17.32
N THR A 182 -44.55 -36.70 -16.24
CA THR A 182 -45.66 -36.84 -15.29
C THR A 182 -47.00 -36.45 -15.91
N ALA A 183 -47.03 -35.46 -16.80
CA ALA A 183 -48.23 -35.10 -17.56
C ALA A 183 -48.64 -36.18 -18.57
N GLU A 184 -47.70 -36.78 -19.32
CA GLU A 184 -48.00 -37.87 -20.26
C GLU A 184 -48.50 -39.14 -19.56
N LEU A 185 -48.01 -39.43 -18.35
CA LEU A 185 -48.50 -40.57 -17.54
C LEU A 185 -49.93 -40.35 -17.01
N ALA A 186 -50.31 -39.10 -16.70
CA ALA A 186 -51.66 -38.77 -16.24
C ALA A 186 -52.71 -38.90 -17.36
N ASP A 187 -52.32 -38.60 -18.60
CA ASP A 187 -53.22 -38.64 -19.78
C ASP A 187 -53.49 -40.08 -20.28
N MET A 188 -52.65 -41.05 -19.93
CA MET A 188 -52.83 -42.48 -20.24
C MET A 188 -53.67 -43.28 -19.23
N GLN A 189 -54.19 -42.65 -18.16
CA GLN A 189 -55.04 -43.31 -17.16
C GLN A 189 -56.56 -43.20 -17.42
N ILE A 190 -57.00 -42.93 -18.65
CA ILE A 190 -58.42 -42.97 -19.05
C ILE A 190 -58.79 -44.35 -19.64
#